data_AF-A0A1C5QIU9-F1
#
_entry.id   AF-A0A1C5QIU9-F1
#
_cell.length_a   1.000
_cell.length_b   1.000
_cell.length_c   1.000
_cell.angle_alpha   90.00
_cell.angle_beta   90.00
_cell.angle_gamma   90.00
#
_symmetry.space_group_name_H-M   'P 1'
#
loop_
_entity.id
_entity.type
_entity.pdbx_description
1 polymer ?
#
loop_
_entity_poly.entity_id
_entity_poly.type
_entity_poly.pdbx_seq_one_letter_code
_entity_poly.pdbx_strand_id
1 'polypeptide(L)'
;MKSRFEGGLLGLIGVNILAYFITLITFGLATPWAMCIKYNWEAKNTVIEGRRLRFIGKGSSLFLHYIKWWILTIITFGIYGFWLYIKLLQWKTENTIFEDK
;
A
#
# COMPACT_ATOMS: atom_id res chain seq x y z
N MET A 1 -9.80 21.96 12.98
CA MET A 1 -9.06 20.70 12.78
C MET A 1 -8.03 20.91 11.68
N LYS A 2 -6.78 20.43 11.85
CA LYS A 2 -5.75 20.47 10.79
C LYS A 2 -5.27 19.05 10.53
N SER A 3 -5.42 18.55 9.31
CA SER A 3 -4.67 17.40 8.83
C SER A 3 -3.23 17.83 8.54
N ARG A 4 -2.25 17.05 8.97
CA ARG A 4 -0.84 17.27 8.67
C ARG A 4 -0.20 16.00 8.15
N PHE A 5 0.62 16.15 7.12
CA PHE A 5 1.51 15.10 6.63
C PHE A 5 2.93 15.49 7.01
N GLU A 6 3.56 14.71 7.88
CA GLU A 6 4.91 14.95 8.41
C GLU A 6 5.98 14.14 7.64
N GLY A 7 5.63 13.59 6.47
CA GLY A 7 6.54 12.77 5.68
C GLY A 7 7.64 13.59 5.02
N GLY A 8 8.90 13.23 5.30
CA GLY A 8 10.08 13.83 4.68
C GLY A 8 10.49 13.18 3.34
N LEU A 9 11.12 13.96 2.46
CA LEU A 9 11.65 13.51 1.16
C LEU A 9 12.61 12.32 1.31
N LEU A 10 13.48 12.35 2.31
CA LEU A 10 14.46 11.31 2.58
C LEU A 10 13.79 9.98 2.95
N GLY A 11 12.67 10.02 3.67
CA GLY A 11 11.86 8.85 3.97
C GLY A 11 11.18 8.27 2.72
N LEU A 12 10.67 9.13 1.84
CA LEU A 12 10.07 8.70 0.56
C LEU A 12 11.10 8.00 -0.33
N ILE A 13 12.31 8.57 -0.44
CA ILE A 13 13.42 7.98 -1.19
C ILE A 13 13.80 6.62 -0.58
N GLY A 14 13.95 6.53 0.74
CA GLY A 14 14.28 5.26 1.42
C GLY A 14 13.24 4.17 1.17
N VAL A 15 11.95 4.50 1.24
CA VAL A 15 10.86 3.56 0.96
C VAL A 15 10.84 3.12 -0.50
N ASN A 16 11.07 4.03 -1.44
CA ASN A 16 11.11 3.68 -2.87
C ASN A 16 12.32 2.80 -3.20
N ILE A 17 13.49 3.05 -2.61
CA ILE A 17 14.68 2.19 -2.77
C ILE A 17 14.39 0.80 -2.21
N LEU A 18 13.80 0.72 -1.01
CA LEU A 18 13.44 -0.56 -0.39
C LEU A 18 12.42 -1.32 -1.25
N ALA A 19 11.39 -0.63 -1.74
CA ALA A 19 10.41 -1.20 -2.64
C ALA A 19 11.06 -1.72 -3.92
N TYR A 20 11.96 -0.94 -4.54
CA TYR A 20 12.71 -1.34 -5.72
C TYR A 20 13.54 -2.60 -5.47
N PHE A 21 14.28 -2.64 -4.36
CA PHE A 21 15.10 -3.79 -3.99
C PHE A 21 14.27 -5.06 -3.79
N ILE A 22 13.13 -4.94 -3.10
CA ILE A 22 12.17 -6.05 -2.91
C ILE A 22 11.64 -6.55 -4.25
N THR A 23 11.24 -5.63 -5.14
CA THR A 23 10.73 -6.01 -6.47
C THR A 23 11.81 -6.62 -7.36
N LEU A 24 13.06 -6.16 -7.25
CA LEU A 24 14.19 -6.66 -8.02
C LEU A 24 14.57 -8.09 -7.60
N ILE A 25 14.71 -8.33 -6.29
CA ILE A 25 15.09 -9.65 -5.76
C ILE A 25 14.04 -10.72 -6.06
N THR A 26 12.76 -10.35 -6.02
CA THR A 26 11.64 -11.30 -6.15
C THR A 26 11.06 -11.37 -7.55
N PHE A 27 11.69 -10.72 -8.54
CA PHE A 27 11.16 -10.60 -9.91
C PHE A 27 9.69 -10.12 -9.94
N GLY A 28 9.37 -9.16 -9.08
CA GLY A 28 8.03 -8.57 -8.99
C GLY A 28 7.02 -9.35 -8.15
N LEU A 29 7.33 -10.57 -7.66
CA LEU A 29 6.40 -11.36 -6.84
C LEU A 29 6.10 -10.72 -5.49
N ALA A 30 7.06 -9.98 -4.90
CA ALA A 30 6.85 -9.32 -3.63
C ALA A 30 6.37 -7.86 -3.74
N THR A 31 5.86 -7.44 -4.90
CA THR A 31 5.18 -6.15 -5.08
C THR A 31 4.13 -5.84 -3.99
N PRO A 32 3.27 -6.77 -3.53
CA PRO A 32 2.32 -6.44 -2.46
C PRO A 32 2.98 -6.13 -1.12
N TRP A 33 4.11 -6.75 -0.78
CA TRP A 33 4.85 -6.41 0.44
C TRP A 33 5.51 -5.03 0.33
N ALA A 34 6.09 -4.70 -0.83
CA ALA A 34 6.62 -3.37 -1.09
C ALA A 34 5.54 -2.29 -0.97
N MET A 35 4.34 -2.54 -1.50
CA MET A 35 3.17 -1.65 -1.35
C MET A 35 2.76 -1.49 0.10
N CYS A 36 2.68 -2.58 0.88
CA CYS A 36 2.36 -2.52 2.31
C CYS A 36 3.37 -1.69 3.10
N ILE A 37 4.67 -1.80 2.80
CA ILE A 37 5.71 -0.98 3.46
C ILE A 37 5.49 0.50 3.17
N LYS A 38 5.21 0.84 1.90
CA LYS A 38 4.91 2.21 1.50
C LYS A 38 3.65 2.76 2.17
N TYR A 39 2.56 1.99 2.20
CA TYR A 39 1.32 2.40 2.86
C TYR A 39 1.49 2.56 4.37
N ASN A 40 2.27 1.69 5.01
CA ASN A 40 2.59 1.82 6.42
C ASN A 40 3.40 3.09 6.71
N TRP A 41 4.39 3.40 5.86
CA TRP A 41 5.14 4.65 5.99
C TRP A 41 4.25 5.87 5.78
N GLU A 42 3.40 5.89 4.75
CA GLU A 42 2.46 6.99 4.50
C GLU A 42 1.49 7.18 5.68
N ALA A 43 0.90 6.11 6.20
CA ALA A 43 -0.01 6.16 7.34
C ALA A 43 0.68 6.72 8.60
N LYS A 44 1.88 6.24 8.93
CA LYS A 44 2.64 6.72 10.10
C LYS A 44 3.00 8.21 10.02
N ASN A 45 3.21 8.73 8.82
CA ASN A 45 3.51 10.14 8.58
C ASN A 45 2.26 10.99 8.39
N THR A 46 1.06 10.41 8.47
CA THR A 46 -0.21 11.12 8.32
C THR A 46 -0.89 11.28 9.68
N VAL A 47 -1.15 12.53 10.06
CA VAL A 47 -1.91 12.90 11.26
C VAL A 47 -3.18 13.61 10.83
N ILE A 48 -4.33 13.03 11.16
CA ILE A 48 -5.64 13.61 10.87
C ILE A 48 -6.29 13.93 12.20
N GLU A 49 -6.69 15.20 12.37
CA GLU A 49 -7.37 15.66 13.59
C GLU A 49 -6.59 15.40 14.90
N GLY A 50 -5.26 15.41 14.83
CA GLY A 50 -4.40 15.13 15.99
C GLY A 50 -4.22 13.63 16.30
N ARG A 51 -4.87 12.75 15.55
CA ARG A 51 -4.70 11.28 15.64
C ARG A 51 -3.80 10.77 14.53
N ARG A 52 -2.85 9.90 14.87
CA ARG A 52 -1.99 9.23 13.89
C ARG A 52 -2.76 8.11 13.20
N LEU A 53 -2.52 7.93 11.91
CA LEU A 53 -3.03 6.77 11.20
C LEU A 53 -2.08 5.59 11.42
N ARG A 54 -2.67 4.40 11.59
CA ARG A 54 -1.96 3.14 11.69
C ARG A 54 -2.45 2.20 10.60
N PHE A 55 -1.50 1.73 9.80
CA PHE A 55 -1.77 0.70 8.81
C PHE A 55 -1.58 -0.67 9.44
N ILE A 56 -2.63 -1.49 9.42
CA ILE A 56 -2.62 -2.87 9.97
C ILE A 56 -2.57 -3.94 8.87
N GLY A 57 -2.55 -3.53 7.60
CA GLY A 57 -2.56 -4.43 6.47
C GLY A 57 -1.30 -5.29 6.38
N LYS A 58 -1.49 -6.60 6.15
CA LYS A 58 -0.40 -7.56 5.94
C LYS A 58 -0.17 -7.81 4.45
N GLY A 59 1.10 -7.85 4.04
CA GLY A 59 1.49 -8.20 2.66
C GLY A 59 0.97 -9.56 2.20
N SER A 60 0.84 -10.54 3.11
CA SER A 60 0.26 -11.85 2.82
C SER A 60 -1.24 -11.80 2.51
N SER A 61 -2.00 -10.95 3.19
CA SER A 61 -3.42 -10.73 2.89
C SER A 61 -3.58 -10.05 1.53
N LEU A 62 -2.73 -9.06 1.25
CA LEU A 62 -2.71 -8.39 -0.04
C LEU A 62 -2.31 -9.33 -1.18
N PHE A 63 -1.36 -10.24 -0.95
CA PHE A 63 -0.88 -11.19 -1.97
C PHE A 63 -1.98 -12.11 -2.48
N LEU A 64 -2.85 -12.61 -1.60
CA LEU A 64 -3.99 -13.45 -2.01
C LEU A 64 -4.98 -12.69 -2.89
N HIS A 65 -5.26 -11.43 -2.57
CA HIS A 65 -6.10 -10.58 -3.43
C HIS A 65 -5.38 -10.22 -4.74
N TYR A 66 -4.08 -9.96 -4.66
CA TYR A 66 -3.25 -9.60 -5.81
C TYR A 66 -3.23 -10.71 -6.86
N ILE A 67 -3.08 -11.98 -6.45
CA ILE A 67 -3.16 -13.13 -7.37
C ILE A 67 -4.53 -13.21 -8.05
N LYS A 68 -5.62 -13.05 -7.27
CA LYS A 68 -6.99 -13.08 -7.83
C LYS A 68 -7.18 -11.99 -8.88
N TRP A 69 -6.72 -10.77 -8.60
CA TRP A 69 -6.81 -9.67 -9.55
C TRP A 69 -5.91 -9.87 -10.75
N TRP A 70 -4.71 -10.44 -10.58
CA TRP A 70 -3.81 -10.79 -11.67
C TRP A 70 -4.46 -11.77 -12.66
N ILE A 71 -5.09 -12.83 -12.15
CA ILE A 71 -5.82 -13.80 -12.97
C ILE A 71 -6.97 -13.13 -13.73
N LEU A 72 -7.75 -12.27 -13.06
CA LEU A 72 -8.84 -11.51 -13.70
C LEU A 72 -8.32 -10.56 -14.79
N THR A 73 -7.20 -9.89 -14.55
CA THR A 73 -6.56 -9.01 -15.54
C THR A 73 -6.10 -9.80 -16.76
N ILE A 74 -5.54 -11.01 -16.58
CA ILE A 74 -5.18 -11.87 -17.72
C ILE A 74 -6.43 -12.29 -18.52
N ILE A 75 -7.48 -12.76 -17.84
CA ILE A 75 -8.71 -13.24 -18.49
C ILE A 75 -9.42 -12.12 -19.26
N THR A 76 -9.38 -10.90 -18.75
CA THR A 76 -10.02 -9.73 -19.36
C THR A 76 -9.11 -8.97 -20.34
N PHE A 77 -7.96 -9.56 -20.73
CA PHE A 77 -6.96 -8.92 -21.60
C PHE A 77 -6.54 -7.52 -21.12
N GLY A 78 -6.40 -7.33 -19.82
CA GLY A 78 -5.93 -6.08 -19.22
C GLY A 78 -7.02 -5.11 -18.78
N ILE A 79 -8.27 -5.30 -19.21
CA ILE A 79 -9.37 -4.35 -18.92
C ILE A 79 -9.67 -4.28 -17.41
N TYR A 80 -9.54 -5.39 -16.68
CA TYR A 80 -9.74 -5.39 -15.23
C TYR A 80 -8.72 -4.53 -14.46
N GLY A 81 -7.60 -4.13 -15.08
CA GLY A 81 -6.61 -3.26 -14.48
C GLY A 81 -7.20 -1.93 -13.96
N PHE A 82 -8.21 -1.39 -14.63
CA PHE A 82 -8.92 -0.17 -14.19
C PHE A 82 -9.65 -0.38 -12.86
N TRP A 83 -10.28 -1.55 -12.65
CA TRP A 83 -10.93 -1.91 -11.38
C TRP A 83 -9.94 -2.31 -10.31
N LEU A 84 -8.84 -2.95 -10.69
CA LEU A 84 -7.78 -3.37 -9.77
C LEU A 84 -7.26 -2.18 -8.96
N TYR A 85 -7.01 -1.03 -9.61
CA TYR A 85 -6.56 0.18 -8.92
C TYR A 85 -7.55 0.64 -7.83
N ILE A 86 -8.85 0.66 -8.16
CA ILE A 86 -9.91 1.02 -7.20
C ILE A 86 -9.97 0.02 -6.05
N LYS A 87 -9.87 -1.28 -6.36
CA LYS A 87 -9.89 -2.35 -5.35
C LYS A 87 -8.68 -2.29 -4.41
N LEU A 88 -7.52 -1.92 -4.93
CA LEU A 88 -6.31 -1.69 -4.13
C LEU A 88 -6.49 -0.50 -3.18
N LEU A 89 -7.09 0.59 -3.64
CA LEU A 89 -7.43 1.76 -2.82
C LEU A 89 -8.45 1.42 -1.72
N GLN A 90 -9.50 0.67 -2.06
CA GLN A 90 -10.46 0.16 -1.08
C GLN A 90 -9.75 -0.65 0.01
N TRP A 91 -8.96 -1.64 -0.38
CA TRP A 91 -8.21 -2.47 0.56
C TRP A 91 -7.23 -1.65 1.41
N LYS A 92 -6.51 -0.68 0.84
CA LYS A 92 -5.61 0.21 1.58
C LYS A 92 -6.37 0.98 2.67
N THR A 93 -7.52 1.53 2.31
CA THR A 93 -8.35 2.34 3.21
C THR A 93 -8.94 1.49 4.33
N GLU A 94 -9.47 0.30 4.01
CA GLU A 94 -10.00 -0.67 4.98
C GLU A 94 -8.95 -1.12 6.00
N ASN A 95 -7.67 -1.19 5.58
CA ASN A 95 -6.56 -1.59 6.44
C ASN A 95 -5.85 -0.40 7.12
N THR A 96 -6.42 0.80 7.04
CA THR A 96 -5.91 1.99 7.73
C THR A 96 -6.88 2.41 8.81
N ILE A 97 -6.45 2.33 10.07
CA ILE A 97 -7.24 2.71 11.25
C ILE A 97 -6.65 3.95 11.92
N PHE A 98 -7.47 4.71 12.64
CA PHE A 98 -6.98 5.72 13.57
C PHE A 98 -6.38 5.01 14.77
N GLU A 99 -5.17 5.39 15.16
CA GLU A 99 -4.58 4.97 16.43
C GLU A 99 -5.26 5.78 17.54
N ASP A 100 -6.46 5.34 17.93
CA ASP A 100 -7.15 5.84 19.12
C ASP A 100 -6.49 5.19 20.36
N LYS A 101 -6.23 6.04 21.36
CA LYS A 101 -5.34 5.76 22.49
C LYS A 101 -6.02 4.89 23.55
#